data_AF-A0A4V2AGB5-F1
#
_entry.id   AF-A0A4V2AGB5-F1
#
_cell.length_a   1.000
_cell.length_b   1.000
_cell.length_c   1.000
_cell.angle_alpha   90.00
_cell.angle_beta   90.00
_cell.angle_gamma   90.00
#
_symmetry.space_group_name_H-M   'P 1'
#
loop_
_entity.id
_entity.type
_entity.pdbx_description
1 polymer ?
#
loop_
_entity_poly.entity_id
_entity_poly.type
_entity_poly.pdbx_seq_one_letter_code
_entity_poly.pdbx_strand_id
1 'polypeptide(L)'
;MHHCSCGCIREEDVRRLASKELRALEPQDLSSYHGSALYTWGDPEHYKHYLPRILELHAAHRNGLPADLGEVHTKLAYAEWTGWPEEEVQAITDFVRADWTAFVHAEGSELTLHLLEDYRAFLDLSELIARWDIGGSAAALRSFVYFFYDQGNELTGAALKGTHGHPDNSLVRLLQPHALLPRLEAAFFRYEATDPEYAEKLSIVLQMLEQEANALRPGNAG
;
A
#
# COMPACT_ATOMS: atom_id res chain seq x y z
N MET A 1 24.60 -14.53 14.35
CA MET A 1 23.26 -14.83 13.81
C MET A 1 23.03 -16.34 13.78
N HIS A 2 22.03 -16.79 14.54
CA HIS A 2 21.63 -18.19 14.56
C HIS A 2 20.77 -18.53 13.33
N HIS A 3 20.93 -19.74 12.81
CA HIS A 3 20.14 -20.26 11.69
C HIS A 3 19.97 -21.78 11.86
N CYS A 4 18.90 -22.36 11.30
CA CYS A 4 18.63 -23.79 11.43
C CYS A 4 19.77 -24.65 10.90
N SER A 5 20.25 -25.61 11.70
CA SER A 5 21.25 -26.61 11.28
C SER A 5 20.68 -27.74 10.43
N CYS A 6 19.38 -27.70 10.12
CA CYS A 6 18.66 -28.70 9.33
C CYS A 6 18.94 -28.63 7.81
N GLY A 7 19.76 -27.68 7.35
CA GLY A 7 20.08 -27.49 5.94
C GLY A 7 19.11 -26.58 5.17
N CYS A 8 18.10 -26.02 5.83
CA CYS A 8 17.14 -25.08 5.22
C CYS A 8 17.77 -23.75 4.81
N ILE A 9 18.94 -23.41 5.37
CA ILE A 9 19.68 -22.18 5.07
C ILE A 9 21.03 -22.58 4.53
N ARG A 10 21.37 -22.06 3.35
CA ARG A 10 22.65 -22.36 2.71
C ARG A 10 23.72 -21.44 3.27
N GLU A 11 24.92 -21.97 3.48
CA GLU A 11 26.05 -21.13 3.94
C GLU A 11 26.37 -19.98 2.99
N GLU A 12 26.10 -20.14 1.70
CA GLU A 12 26.26 -19.08 0.70
C GLU A 12 25.37 -17.87 0.98
N ASP A 13 24.13 -18.10 1.44
CA ASP A 13 23.18 -17.04 1.77
C ASP A 13 23.65 -16.30 3.03
N VAL A 14 24.16 -17.04 4.03
CA VAL A 14 24.73 -16.44 5.24
C VAL A 14 25.95 -15.58 4.91
N ARG A 15 26.86 -16.08 4.07
CA ARG A 15 28.02 -15.32 3.60
C ARG A 15 27.62 -14.10 2.79
N ARG A 16 26.56 -14.19 1.98
CA ARG A 16 26.05 -13.07 1.19
C ARG A 16 25.49 -11.96 2.07
N LEU A 17 24.67 -12.31 3.06
CA LEU A 17 24.11 -11.34 4.03
C LEU A 17 25.21 -10.62 4.83
N ALA A 18 26.33 -11.30 5.09
CA ALA A 18 27.48 -10.74 5.80
C ALA A 18 28.57 -10.15 4.88
N SER A 19 28.32 -10.07 3.56
CA SER A 19 29.36 -9.72 2.57
C SER A 19 29.73 -8.24 2.58
N LYS A 20 28.86 -7.38 3.11
CA LYS A 20 29.03 -5.92 3.14
C LYS A 20 28.23 -5.30 4.28
N GLU A 21 28.56 -4.04 4.57
CA GLU A 21 27.86 -3.22 5.57
C GLU A 21 26.35 -3.19 5.30
N LEU A 22 25.54 -3.12 6.37
CA LEU A 22 24.08 -3.16 6.32
C LEU A 22 23.51 -2.21 5.26
N ARG A 23 24.00 -0.97 5.20
CA ARG A 23 23.53 0.07 4.25
C ARG A 23 23.91 -0.21 2.79
N ALA A 24 24.88 -1.08 2.56
CA ALA A 24 25.32 -1.47 1.21
C ALA A 24 24.64 -2.75 0.70
N LEU A 25 23.83 -3.43 1.53
CA LEU A 25 23.09 -4.61 1.10
C LEU A 25 22.10 -4.27 -0.01
N GLU A 26 22.07 -5.09 -1.06
CA GLU A 26 21.16 -4.97 -2.19
C GLU A 26 20.00 -5.98 -2.03
N PRO A 27 18.92 -5.84 -2.81
CA PRO A 27 17.80 -6.78 -2.83
C PRO A 27 18.20 -8.26 -2.74
N GLN A 28 19.09 -8.72 -3.62
CA GLN A 28 19.53 -10.12 -3.69
C GLN A 28 20.34 -10.62 -2.49
N ASP A 29 20.88 -9.71 -1.68
CA ASP A 29 21.62 -10.09 -0.46
C ASP A 29 20.68 -10.34 0.71
N LEU A 30 19.52 -9.69 0.70
CA LEU A 30 18.51 -9.79 1.75
C LEU A 30 17.39 -10.78 1.40
N SER A 31 17.23 -11.18 0.14
CA SER A 31 16.10 -12.02 -0.28
C SER A 31 15.97 -13.33 0.50
N SER A 32 17.08 -14.08 0.63
CA SER A 32 17.09 -15.37 1.33
C SER A 32 16.83 -15.19 2.83
N TYR A 33 17.35 -14.10 3.40
CA TYR A 33 17.13 -13.76 4.80
C TYR A 33 15.68 -13.35 5.06
N HIS A 34 15.15 -12.37 4.32
CA HIS A 34 13.82 -11.82 4.52
C HIS A 34 12.73 -12.89 4.49
N GLY A 35 12.78 -13.78 3.48
CA GLY A 35 11.83 -14.90 3.36
C GLY A 35 11.85 -15.86 4.55
N SER A 36 13.02 -16.04 5.17
CA SER A 36 13.26 -17.03 6.23
C SER A 36 13.31 -16.44 7.65
N ALA A 37 13.35 -15.11 7.75
CA ALA A 37 13.53 -14.40 9.00
C ALA A 37 12.44 -14.82 10.00
N LEU A 38 12.84 -15.00 11.26
CA LEU A 38 11.99 -15.38 12.39
C LEU A 38 11.42 -16.82 12.34
N TYR A 39 11.42 -17.49 11.18
CA TYR A 39 10.99 -18.88 11.06
C TYR A 39 12.14 -19.86 11.21
N THR A 40 13.19 -19.65 10.40
CA THR A 40 14.36 -20.54 10.35
C THR A 40 15.68 -19.78 10.49
N TRP A 41 15.63 -18.45 10.39
CA TRP A 41 16.79 -17.57 10.42
C TRP A 41 16.62 -16.41 11.42
N GLY A 42 17.51 -16.35 12.41
CA GLY A 42 17.56 -15.25 13.38
C GLY A 42 16.42 -15.27 14.40
N ASP A 43 16.37 -14.21 15.19
CA ASP A 43 15.36 -13.92 16.21
C ASP A 43 14.86 -12.46 16.02
N PRO A 44 13.93 -11.95 16.84
CA PRO A 44 13.43 -10.58 16.72
C PRO A 44 14.51 -9.50 16.71
N GLU A 45 15.57 -9.62 17.52
CA GLU A 45 16.64 -8.63 17.57
C GLU A 45 17.48 -8.63 16.28
N HIS A 46 17.68 -9.79 15.68
CA HIS A 46 18.28 -9.86 14.34
C HIS A 46 17.35 -9.19 13.31
N TYR A 47 16.04 -9.44 13.35
CA TYR A 47 15.13 -8.83 12.38
C TYR A 47 15.10 -7.30 12.51
N LYS A 48 15.06 -6.77 13.74
CA LYS A 48 15.20 -5.34 14.01
C LYS A 48 16.46 -4.74 13.40
N HIS A 49 17.58 -5.45 13.45
CA HIS A 49 18.83 -4.97 12.86
C HIS A 49 18.73 -4.77 11.34
N TYR A 50 18.06 -5.67 10.61
CA TYR A 50 17.94 -5.59 9.15
C TYR A 50 16.71 -4.82 8.66
N LEU A 51 15.69 -4.67 9.51
CA LEU A 51 14.41 -4.04 9.16
C LEU A 51 14.57 -2.64 8.53
N PRO A 52 15.40 -1.71 9.04
CA PRO A 52 15.60 -0.42 8.40
C PRO A 52 16.05 -0.55 6.95
N ARG A 53 16.97 -1.47 6.66
CA ARG A 53 17.46 -1.68 5.29
C ARG A 53 16.41 -2.34 4.40
N ILE A 54 15.64 -3.27 4.93
CA ILE A 54 14.53 -3.91 4.23
C ILE A 54 13.50 -2.86 3.80
N LEU A 55 13.12 -1.95 4.70
CA LEU A 55 12.21 -0.85 4.42
C LEU A 55 12.77 0.16 3.40
N GLU A 56 14.05 0.54 3.52
CA GLU A 56 14.72 1.39 2.52
C GLU A 56 14.67 0.77 1.11
N LEU A 57 14.95 -0.53 1.00
CA LEU A 57 14.92 -1.24 -0.27
C LEU A 57 13.50 -1.39 -0.83
N HIS A 58 12.50 -1.61 0.02
CA HIS A 58 11.09 -1.59 -0.37
C HIS A 58 10.73 -0.27 -1.05
N ALA A 59 11.01 0.87 -0.39
CA ALA A 59 10.70 2.19 -0.93
C ALA A 59 11.44 2.48 -2.25
N ALA A 60 12.68 2.00 -2.38
CA ALA A 60 13.49 2.18 -3.60
C ALA A 60 13.08 1.26 -4.76
N HIS A 61 12.47 0.10 -4.47
CA HIS A 61 12.18 -0.95 -5.44
C HIS A 61 10.73 -1.44 -5.33
N ARG A 62 9.76 -0.52 -5.37
CA ARG A 62 8.32 -0.81 -5.19
C ARG A 62 7.78 -1.97 -6.04
N ASN A 63 8.38 -2.25 -7.20
CA ASN A 63 7.98 -3.31 -8.14
C ASN A 63 9.03 -4.44 -8.27
N GLY A 64 10.05 -4.46 -7.41
CA GLY A 64 11.17 -5.38 -7.45
C GLY A 64 11.39 -6.02 -6.09
N LEU A 65 10.88 -7.24 -5.93
CA LEU A 65 11.13 -8.13 -4.80
C LEU A 65 12.60 -8.05 -4.31
N PRO A 66 12.81 -8.13 -2.98
CA PRO A 66 12.28 -9.25 -2.20
C PRO A 66 11.43 -8.88 -0.99
N ALA A 67 11.22 -7.59 -0.69
CA ALA A 67 10.54 -7.15 0.52
C ALA A 67 9.27 -6.37 0.17
N ASP A 68 8.23 -7.12 -0.16
CA ASP A 68 6.89 -6.54 -0.22
C ASP A 68 6.40 -6.15 1.19
N LEU A 69 5.60 -5.09 1.29
CA LEU A 69 5.15 -4.55 2.56
C LEU A 69 4.23 -5.53 3.31
N GLY A 70 3.45 -6.35 2.59
CA GLY A 70 2.65 -7.42 3.17
C GLY A 70 3.50 -8.52 3.83
N GLU A 71 4.63 -8.87 3.22
CA GLU A 71 5.58 -9.81 3.82
C GLU A 71 6.26 -9.20 5.06
N VAL A 72 6.69 -7.95 4.98
CA VAL A 72 7.22 -7.20 6.13
C VAL A 72 6.22 -7.19 7.28
N HIS A 73 4.95 -6.90 7.01
CA HIS A 73 3.89 -6.92 8.01
C HIS A 73 3.75 -8.29 8.66
N THR A 74 3.73 -9.36 7.85
CA THR A 74 3.60 -10.74 8.36
C THR A 74 4.74 -11.08 9.34
N LYS A 75 5.97 -10.67 9.04
CA LYS A 75 7.13 -10.87 9.92
C LYS A 75 7.04 -10.02 11.19
N LEU A 76 6.63 -8.75 11.07
CA LEU A 76 6.43 -7.87 12.20
C LEU A 76 5.34 -8.38 13.15
N ALA A 77 4.20 -8.84 12.60
CA ALA A 77 3.12 -9.45 13.37
C ALA A 77 3.60 -10.69 14.12
N TYR A 78 4.39 -11.56 13.47
CA TYR A 78 5.00 -12.73 14.12
C TYR A 78 5.93 -12.35 15.28
N ALA A 79 6.65 -11.23 15.17
CA ALA A 79 7.53 -10.72 16.22
C ALA A 79 6.83 -9.83 17.26
N GLU A 80 5.49 -9.76 17.24
CA GLU A 80 4.67 -8.97 18.15
C GLU A 80 5.13 -7.49 18.23
N TRP A 81 5.42 -6.90 17.07
CA TRP A 81 6.07 -5.59 16.97
C TRP A 81 5.35 -4.45 17.70
N THR A 82 4.03 -4.53 17.84
CA THR A 82 3.23 -3.52 18.57
C THR A 82 3.54 -3.48 20.08
N GLY A 83 4.22 -4.50 20.62
CA GLY A 83 4.73 -4.55 21.99
C GLY A 83 6.19 -4.10 22.14
N TRP A 84 6.86 -3.68 21.05
CA TRP A 84 8.23 -3.16 21.08
C TRP A 84 8.29 -1.76 21.72
N PRO A 85 9.48 -1.22 22.01
CA PRO A 85 9.62 0.16 22.47
C PRO A 85 8.87 1.15 21.57
N GLU A 86 8.21 2.13 22.18
CA GLU A 86 7.36 3.11 21.49
C GLU A 86 8.09 3.82 20.33
N GLU A 87 9.37 4.15 20.52
CA GLU A 87 10.21 4.77 19.49
C GLU A 87 10.39 3.87 18.25
N GLU A 88 10.49 2.54 18.43
CA GLU A 88 10.63 1.59 17.32
C GLU A 88 9.31 1.42 16.56
N VAL A 89 8.19 1.29 17.29
CA VAL A 89 6.84 1.24 16.70
C VAL A 89 6.58 2.50 15.89
N GLN A 90 6.85 3.67 16.48
CA GLN A 90 6.65 4.96 15.83
C GLN A 90 7.53 5.11 14.58
N ALA A 91 8.79 4.67 14.62
CA ALA A 91 9.68 4.72 13.46
C ALA A 91 9.14 3.88 12.28
N ILE A 92 8.58 2.70 12.54
CA ILE A 92 7.95 1.86 11.51
C ILE A 92 6.71 2.57 10.95
N THR A 93 5.83 3.06 11.81
CA THR A 93 4.61 3.75 11.37
C THR A 93 4.92 5.01 10.57
N ASP A 94 5.92 5.79 10.98
CA ASP A 94 6.33 7.00 10.26
C ASP A 94 6.98 6.70 8.92
N PHE A 95 7.76 5.62 8.82
CA PHE A 95 8.21 5.12 7.54
C PHE A 95 7.02 4.80 6.63
N VAL A 96 6.05 4.00 7.09
CA VAL A 96 4.90 3.59 6.25
C VAL A 96 4.05 4.80 5.83
N ARG A 97 3.87 5.80 6.70
CA ARG A 97 3.19 7.06 6.35
C ARG A 97 3.92 7.83 5.26
N ALA A 98 5.24 7.98 5.39
CA ALA A 98 6.06 8.70 4.43
C ALA A 98 6.07 7.95 3.09
N ASP A 99 6.18 6.63 3.14
CA ASP A 99 6.20 5.76 1.98
C ASP A 99 4.87 5.79 1.20
N TRP A 100 3.73 5.68 1.89
CA TRP A 100 2.40 5.84 1.29
C TRP A 100 2.24 7.20 0.61
N THR A 101 2.63 8.28 1.30
CA THR A 101 2.53 9.64 0.78
C THR A 101 3.41 9.81 -0.47
N ALA A 102 4.64 9.28 -0.45
CA ALA A 102 5.51 9.32 -1.62
C ALA A 102 4.91 8.52 -2.79
N PHE A 103 4.32 7.35 -2.52
CA PHE A 103 3.72 6.49 -3.53
C PHE A 103 2.54 7.13 -4.25
N VAL A 104 1.53 7.59 -3.52
CA VAL A 104 0.28 8.10 -4.12
C VAL A 104 0.43 9.43 -4.86
N HIS A 105 1.51 10.15 -4.59
CA HIS A 105 1.87 11.39 -5.28
C HIS A 105 2.93 11.18 -6.39
N ALA A 106 3.43 9.96 -6.58
CA ALA A 106 4.37 9.66 -7.66
C ALA A 106 3.65 9.57 -9.01
N GLU A 107 4.28 10.10 -10.06
CA GLU A 107 3.78 9.91 -11.42
C GLU A 107 3.89 8.44 -11.84
N GLY A 108 2.81 7.91 -12.44
CA GLY A 108 2.76 6.51 -12.87
C GLY A 108 2.65 5.49 -11.74
N SER A 109 2.32 5.92 -10.52
CA SER A 109 2.00 4.98 -9.43
C SER A 109 0.75 4.16 -9.78
N GLU A 110 0.86 2.84 -9.73
CA GLU A 110 -0.25 1.90 -9.94
C GLU A 110 -0.68 1.30 -8.61
N LEU A 111 -1.70 1.90 -7.98
CA LEU A 111 -2.27 1.33 -6.76
C LEU A 111 -3.17 0.14 -7.11
N THR A 112 -3.02 -0.95 -6.36
CA THR A 112 -3.92 -2.10 -6.40
C THR A 112 -4.63 -2.27 -5.06
N LEU A 113 -5.71 -3.05 -5.01
CA LEU A 113 -6.37 -3.38 -3.74
C LEU A 113 -5.42 -4.13 -2.79
N HIS A 114 -4.59 -5.03 -3.32
CA HIS A 114 -3.61 -5.74 -2.51
C HIS A 114 -2.64 -4.78 -1.82
N LEU A 115 -2.06 -3.84 -2.57
CA LEU A 115 -1.15 -2.85 -2.03
C LEU A 115 -1.85 -1.94 -1.00
N LEU A 116 -3.10 -1.55 -1.26
CA LEU A 116 -3.90 -0.81 -0.29
C LEU A 116 -4.05 -1.60 1.02
N GLU A 117 -4.36 -2.89 0.95
CA GLU A 117 -4.46 -3.75 2.14
C GLU A 117 -3.11 -3.91 2.87
N ASP A 118 -1.99 -3.95 2.16
CA ASP A 118 -0.66 -4.00 2.78
C ASP A 118 -0.37 -2.74 3.60
N TYR A 119 -0.73 -1.56 3.10
CA TYR A 119 -0.64 -0.31 3.88
C TYR A 119 -1.66 -0.28 5.03
N ARG A 120 -2.87 -0.82 4.84
CA ARG A 120 -3.91 -0.89 5.89
C ARG A 120 -3.52 -1.77 7.07
N ALA A 121 -2.56 -2.68 6.86
CA ALA A 121 -2.01 -3.48 7.94
C ALA A 121 -1.25 -2.63 8.98
N PHE A 122 -0.83 -1.41 8.61
CA PHE A 122 -0.10 -0.48 9.49
C PHE A 122 -0.89 0.77 9.84
N LEU A 123 -1.75 1.24 8.94
CA LEU A 123 -2.44 2.52 9.03
C LEU A 123 -3.94 2.38 8.83
N ASP A 124 -4.71 3.19 9.55
CA ASP A 124 -6.16 3.23 9.33
C ASP A 124 -6.49 3.71 7.92
N LEU A 125 -7.53 3.15 7.31
CA LEU A 125 -7.96 3.55 5.97
C LEU A 125 -8.32 5.04 5.88
N SER A 126 -8.88 5.59 6.95
CA SER A 126 -9.17 7.03 7.03
C SER A 126 -7.90 7.89 6.94
N GLU A 127 -6.78 7.40 7.47
CA GLU A 127 -5.49 8.06 7.43
C GLU A 127 -4.86 7.99 6.03
N LEU A 128 -4.94 6.83 5.39
CA LEU A 128 -4.47 6.61 4.02
C LEU A 128 -5.20 7.54 3.04
N ILE A 129 -6.53 7.58 3.10
CA ILE A 129 -7.37 8.44 2.26
C ILE A 129 -7.05 9.92 2.47
N ALA A 130 -6.87 10.35 3.72
CA ALA A 130 -6.54 11.74 4.03
C ALA A 130 -5.18 12.16 3.42
N ARG A 131 -4.20 11.25 3.43
CA ARG A 131 -2.85 11.49 2.87
C ARG A 131 -2.77 11.39 1.36
N TRP A 132 -3.66 10.61 0.74
CA TRP A 132 -3.75 10.53 -0.71
C TRP A 132 -3.98 11.91 -1.33
N ASP A 133 -4.80 12.75 -0.68
CA ASP A 133 -5.06 14.12 -1.13
C ASP A 133 -5.42 14.18 -2.62
N ILE A 134 -6.36 13.30 -3.03
CA ILE A 134 -6.90 13.18 -4.40
C ILE A 134 -7.36 14.54 -4.93
N GLY A 135 -7.74 15.43 -4.02
CA GLY A 135 -8.15 16.79 -4.34
C GLY A 135 -7.04 17.80 -4.57
N GLY A 136 -5.87 17.63 -3.94
CA GLY A 136 -4.79 18.62 -3.95
C GLY A 136 -3.75 18.43 -5.05
N SER A 137 -3.68 17.25 -5.67
CA SER A 137 -2.65 16.92 -6.67
C SER A 137 -3.22 16.25 -7.93
N ALA A 138 -2.70 16.63 -9.11
CA ALA A 138 -3.05 15.98 -10.37
C ALA A 138 -2.52 14.53 -10.43
N ALA A 139 -1.38 14.23 -9.81
CA ALA A 139 -0.84 12.88 -9.72
C ALA A 139 -1.72 11.99 -8.83
N ALA A 140 -2.14 12.52 -7.67
CA ALA A 140 -3.07 11.83 -6.76
C ALA A 140 -4.43 11.56 -7.41
N LEU A 141 -4.98 12.53 -8.15
CA LEU A 141 -6.21 12.33 -8.92
C LEU A 141 -6.04 11.26 -9.99
N ARG A 142 -4.91 11.27 -10.70
CA ARG A 142 -4.59 10.25 -11.71
C ARG A 142 -4.50 8.86 -11.10
N SER A 143 -3.73 8.69 -10.03
CA SER A 143 -3.58 7.39 -9.37
C SER A 143 -4.91 6.87 -8.81
N PHE A 144 -5.78 7.75 -8.29
CA PHE A 144 -7.14 7.39 -7.91
C PHE A 144 -7.98 6.89 -9.10
N VAL A 145 -7.93 7.58 -10.24
CA VAL A 145 -8.71 7.19 -11.42
C VAL A 145 -8.27 5.82 -11.95
N TYR A 146 -6.96 5.55 -12.05
CA TYR A 146 -6.48 4.22 -12.47
C TYR A 146 -6.90 3.14 -11.47
N PHE A 147 -6.68 3.37 -10.17
CA PHE A 147 -7.10 2.44 -9.13
C PHE A 147 -8.60 2.14 -9.19
N PHE A 148 -9.45 3.16 -9.26
CA PHE A 148 -10.89 2.98 -9.26
C PHE A 148 -11.41 2.39 -10.57
N TYR A 149 -10.76 2.71 -11.70
CA TYR A 149 -11.08 2.11 -12.99
C TYR A 149 -10.83 0.59 -12.96
N ASP A 150 -9.69 0.15 -12.44
CA ASP A 150 -9.32 -1.27 -12.43
C ASP A 150 -10.03 -2.06 -11.30
N GLN A 151 -10.23 -1.43 -10.14
CA GLN A 151 -10.62 -2.11 -8.90
C GLN A 151 -11.95 -1.63 -8.31
N GLY A 152 -12.60 -0.63 -8.91
CA GLY A 152 -13.76 0.05 -8.33
C GLY A 152 -14.94 -0.86 -8.04
N ASN A 153 -15.21 -1.86 -8.89
CA ASN A 153 -16.29 -2.82 -8.67
C ASN A 153 -16.05 -3.73 -7.45
N GLU A 154 -14.80 -4.15 -7.23
CA GLU A 154 -14.43 -4.94 -6.05
C GLU A 154 -14.45 -4.06 -4.81
N LEU A 155 -13.96 -2.82 -4.91
CA LEU A 155 -13.97 -1.85 -3.83
C LEU A 155 -15.40 -1.50 -3.38
N THR A 156 -16.33 -1.24 -4.29
CA THR A 156 -17.73 -0.94 -3.93
C THR A 156 -18.41 -2.16 -3.34
N GLY A 157 -18.21 -3.35 -3.92
CA GLY A 157 -18.70 -4.60 -3.36
C GLY A 157 -18.17 -4.89 -1.95
N ALA A 158 -16.88 -4.64 -1.70
CA ALA A 158 -16.24 -4.81 -0.39
C ALA A 158 -16.65 -3.72 0.60
N ALA A 159 -16.72 -2.45 0.18
CA ALA A 159 -17.14 -1.32 1.01
C ALA A 159 -18.60 -1.44 1.45
N LEU A 160 -19.48 -1.97 0.59
CA LEU A 160 -20.89 -2.23 0.91
C LEU A 160 -21.08 -3.43 1.85
N LYS A 161 -20.18 -4.42 1.79
CA LYS A 161 -20.24 -5.62 2.66
C LYS A 161 -19.51 -5.42 3.99
N GLY A 162 -18.49 -4.57 4.03
CA GLY A 162 -17.65 -4.32 5.20
C GLY A 162 -16.82 -5.52 5.65
N THR A 163 -15.78 -5.28 6.45
CA THR A 163 -15.28 -6.30 7.37
C THR A 163 -16.28 -6.36 8.54
N HIS A 164 -16.91 -7.52 8.75
CA HIS A 164 -17.95 -7.74 9.77
C HIS A 164 -19.35 -7.14 9.50
N GLY A 165 -19.71 -6.81 8.26
CA GLY A 165 -21.10 -6.44 7.91
C GLY A 165 -21.47 -4.97 8.12
N HIS A 166 -20.49 -4.09 8.39
CA HIS A 166 -20.69 -2.65 8.48
C HIS A 166 -19.88 -1.91 7.41
N PRO A 167 -20.50 -0.99 6.64
CA PRO A 167 -19.78 -0.20 5.65
C PRO A 167 -18.64 0.62 6.27
N ASP A 168 -17.47 0.63 5.63
CA ASP A 168 -16.39 1.52 6.05
C ASP A 168 -16.74 2.96 5.66
N ASN A 169 -17.14 3.76 6.65
CA ASN A 169 -17.54 5.15 6.47
C ASN A 169 -16.45 6.02 5.81
N SER A 170 -15.18 5.62 5.87
CA SER A 170 -14.08 6.33 5.22
C SER A 170 -14.13 6.17 3.71
N LEU A 171 -14.40 4.95 3.22
CA LEU A 171 -14.62 4.68 1.80
C LEU A 171 -15.92 5.32 1.32
N VAL A 172 -16.99 5.19 2.09
CA VAL A 172 -18.27 5.86 1.74
C VAL A 172 -18.06 7.37 1.60
N ARG A 173 -17.31 8.00 2.51
CA ARG A 173 -16.97 9.43 2.45
C ARG A 173 -16.05 9.76 1.28
N LEU A 174 -15.08 8.91 0.97
CA LEU A 174 -14.21 9.08 -0.22
C LEU A 174 -15.03 9.09 -1.51
N LEU A 175 -16.00 8.19 -1.60
CA LEU A 175 -16.90 8.05 -2.73
C LEU A 175 -18.01 9.10 -2.72
N GLN A 176 -18.02 10.05 -1.77
CA GLN A 176 -19.05 11.09 -1.77
C GLN A 176 -18.86 12.02 -2.98
N PRO A 177 -19.86 12.10 -3.87
CA PRO A 177 -19.66 12.66 -5.21
C PRO A 177 -19.45 14.17 -5.24
N HIS A 178 -19.94 14.89 -4.22
CA HIS A 178 -20.04 16.35 -4.23
C HIS A 178 -18.68 17.07 -4.25
N ALA A 179 -17.61 16.44 -3.76
CA ALA A 179 -16.27 17.02 -3.79
C ALA A 179 -15.41 16.52 -4.98
N LEU A 180 -15.71 15.32 -5.49
CA LEU A 180 -14.86 14.61 -6.44
C LEU A 180 -15.33 14.75 -7.89
N LEU A 181 -16.65 14.72 -8.14
CA LEU A 181 -17.21 14.81 -9.50
C LEU A 181 -16.77 16.07 -10.25
N PRO A 182 -16.87 17.30 -9.69
CA PRO A 182 -16.49 18.51 -10.43
C PRO A 182 -15.00 18.51 -10.83
N ARG A 183 -14.16 17.83 -10.04
CA ARG A 183 -12.72 17.72 -10.31
C ARG A 183 -12.43 16.70 -11.41
N LEU A 184 -13.09 15.56 -11.36
CA LEU A 184 -12.99 14.54 -12.41
C LEU A 184 -13.52 15.08 -13.75
N GLU A 185 -14.63 15.81 -13.75
CA GLU A 185 -15.16 16.51 -14.94
C GLU A 185 -14.16 17.54 -15.48
N ALA A 186 -13.62 18.41 -14.61
CA ALA A 186 -12.62 19.39 -15.03
C ALA A 186 -11.33 18.73 -15.57
N ALA A 187 -10.94 17.58 -15.02
CA ALA A 187 -9.82 16.80 -15.51
C ALA A 187 -10.13 16.17 -16.87
N PHE A 188 -11.34 15.65 -17.08
CA PHE A 188 -11.77 15.09 -18.37
C PHE A 188 -11.58 16.10 -19.50
N PHE A 189 -12.17 17.29 -19.37
CA PHE A 189 -12.04 18.34 -20.39
C PHE A 189 -10.60 18.85 -20.57
N ARG A 190 -9.76 18.73 -19.54
CA ARG A 190 -8.34 19.09 -19.65
C ARG A 190 -7.56 18.09 -20.50
N TYR A 191 -7.86 16.80 -20.36
CA TYR A 191 -7.06 15.72 -20.94
C TYR A 191 -7.67 15.10 -22.21
N GLU A 192 -8.93 15.40 -22.55
CA GLU A 192 -9.61 14.82 -23.74
C GLU A 192 -8.81 14.92 -25.05
N ALA A 193 -8.04 16.00 -25.23
CA ALA A 193 -7.24 16.23 -26.43
C ALA A 193 -5.79 15.74 -26.31
N THR A 194 -5.23 15.70 -25.10
CA THR A 194 -3.79 15.44 -24.87
C THR A 194 -3.49 14.03 -24.38
N ASP A 195 -4.46 13.39 -23.73
CA ASP A 195 -4.35 12.04 -23.16
C ASP A 195 -5.72 11.34 -23.23
N PRO A 196 -6.13 10.89 -24.44
CA PRO A 196 -7.47 10.33 -24.65
C PRO A 196 -7.73 9.04 -23.85
N GLU A 197 -6.69 8.24 -23.60
CA GLU A 197 -6.79 7.01 -22.80
C GLU A 197 -7.15 7.35 -21.35
N TYR A 198 -6.46 8.33 -20.75
CA TYR A 198 -6.79 8.78 -19.41
C TYR A 198 -8.17 9.45 -19.34
N ALA A 199 -8.56 10.21 -20.36
CA ALA A 199 -9.89 10.82 -20.44
C ALA A 199 -11.02 9.77 -20.52
N GLU A 200 -10.81 8.66 -21.23
CA GLU A 200 -11.74 7.54 -21.24
C GLU A 200 -11.92 6.92 -19.84
N LYS A 201 -10.82 6.67 -19.12
CA LYS A 201 -10.88 6.15 -17.74
C LYS A 201 -11.58 7.13 -16.80
N LEU A 202 -11.31 8.44 -16.93
CA LEU A 202 -12.02 9.49 -16.20
C LEU A 202 -13.53 9.41 -16.41
N SER A 203 -13.98 9.29 -17.66
CA SER A 203 -15.42 9.17 -17.99
C SER A 203 -16.06 7.94 -17.35
N ILE A 204 -15.36 6.80 -17.36
CA ILE A 204 -15.87 5.55 -16.79
C ILE A 204 -15.95 5.65 -15.27
N VAL A 205 -14.90 6.17 -14.61
CA VAL A 205 -14.87 6.40 -13.16
C VAL A 205 -15.96 7.38 -12.72
N LEU A 206 -16.17 8.47 -13.46
CA LEU A 206 -17.28 9.41 -13.24
C LEU A 206 -18.63 8.68 -13.22
N GLN A 207 -18.91 7.90 -14.27
CA GLN A 207 -20.16 7.16 -14.38
C GLN A 207 -20.35 6.14 -13.24
N MET A 208 -19.28 5.42 -12.87
CA MET A 208 -19.32 4.48 -11.75
C MET A 208 -19.67 5.19 -10.44
N LEU A 209 -19.03 6.34 -10.15
CA LEU A 209 -19.30 7.12 -8.93
C LEU A 209 -20.72 7.70 -8.92
N GLU A 210 -21.25 8.14 -10.05
CA GLU A 210 -22.63 8.62 -10.17
C GLU A 210 -23.65 7.51 -9.93
N GLN A 211 -23.39 6.29 -10.40
CA GLN A 211 -24.26 5.14 -10.17
C GLN A 211 -24.31 4.78 -8.68
N GLU A 212 -23.16 4.72 -8.02
CA GLU A 212 -23.05 4.46 -6.58
C GLU A 212 -23.71 5.57 -5.74
N ALA A 213 -23.52 6.83 -6.13
CA ALA A 213 -24.19 7.97 -5.53
C ALA A 213 -25.71 7.81 -5.51
N ASN A 214 -26.26 7.32 -6.62
CA ASN A 214 -27.70 7.12 -6.79
C ASN A 214 -28.21 5.88 -6.04
N ALA A 215 -27.38 4.85 -5.88
CA ALA A 215 -27.68 3.67 -5.08
C ALA A 215 -27.72 3.98 -3.58
N LEU A 216 -26.84 4.87 -3.10
CA LEU A 216 -26.74 5.28 -1.70
C LEU A 216 -27.79 6.32 -1.26
N ARG A 217 -28.65 6.82 -2.18
CA ARG A 217 -29.73 7.75 -1.82
C ARG A 217 -30.85 7.03 -1.04
N PRO A 218 -31.30 7.58 0.10
CA PRO A 218 -32.43 7.03 0.84
C PRO A 218 -33.70 7.12 -0.01
N GLY A 219 -34.11 5.98 -0.58
CA GLY A 219 -35.27 5.88 -1.48
C GLY A 219 -35.17 4.77 -2.54
N ASN A 220 -33.97 4.27 -2.84
CA ASN A 220 -33.74 3.24 -3.88
C ASN A 220 -33.43 1.83 -3.35
N ALA A 221 -33.38 1.62 -2.03
CA ALA A 221 -33.34 0.29 -1.43
C ALA A 221 -34.78 -0.24 -1.29
N GLY A 222 -35.31 -0.78 -2.40
CA GLY A 222 -36.56 -1.53 -2.46
C GLY A 222 -36.31 -3.02 -2.45
#